data_AF-A0A958G0Q4-F1
#
_entry.id   AF-A0A958G0Q4-F1
#
_cell.length_a   1.000
_cell.length_b   1.000
_cell.length_c   1.000
_cell.angle_alpha   90.00
_cell.angle_beta   90.00
_cell.angle_gamma   90.00
#
_symmetry.space_group_name_H-M   'P 1'
#
loop_
_entity.id
_entity.type
_entity.pdbx_description
1 polymer ?
#
loop_
_entity_poly.entity_id
_entity_poly.type
_entity_poly.pdbx_seq_one_letter_code
_entity_poly.pdbx_strand_id
1 'polypeptide(L)'
;MQLAVLGQKQKRLRTWQNYLECERLPEPILSATREYLNEYAQIIFRCYETAQISDSDSKRFENLERILEDLNEQARLSPSPTSAPDKSGSQYEAETL
;
A
#
# COMPACT_ATOMS: atom_id res chain seq x y z
N MET A 1 19.28 -21.77 3.35
CA MET A 1 18.49 -21.25 2.21
C MET A 1 17.21 -20.55 2.65
N GLN A 2 16.40 -21.13 3.56
CA GLN A 2 15.12 -20.53 4.00
C GLN A 2 15.24 -19.20 4.76
N LEU A 3 16.24 -19.05 5.64
CA LEU A 3 16.43 -17.79 6.42
C LEU A 3 16.73 -16.56 5.54
N ALA A 4 17.45 -16.74 4.43
CA ALA A 4 17.76 -15.63 3.52
C ALA A 4 16.49 -15.13 2.81
N VAL A 5 15.59 -16.05 2.43
CA VAL A 5 14.29 -15.73 1.82
C VAL A 5 13.40 -14.98 2.83
N LEU A 6 13.31 -15.47 4.06
CA LEU A 6 12.61 -14.78 5.17
C LEU A 6 13.15 -13.36 5.39
N GLY A 7 14.48 -13.19 5.39
CA GLY A 7 15.12 -11.88 5.49
C GLY A 7 14.76 -10.93 4.35
N GLN A 8 14.67 -11.45 3.11
CA GLN A 8 14.19 -10.66 1.97
C GLN A 8 12.72 -10.26 2.11
N LYS A 9 11.85 -11.18 2.54
CA LYS A 9 10.43 -10.88 2.79
C LYS A 9 10.27 -9.83 3.90
N GLN A 10 11.04 -9.93 4.99
CA GLN A 10 11.05 -8.93 6.06
C GLN A 10 11.52 -7.55 5.58
N LYS A 11 12.53 -7.49 4.70
CA LYS A 11 12.96 -6.24 4.07
C LYS A 11 11.85 -5.63 3.21
N ARG A 12 11.15 -6.45 2.43
CA ARG A 12 10.02 -6.02 1.58
C ARG A 12 8.88 -5.46 2.42
N LEU A 13 8.53 -6.12 3.54
CA LEU A 13 7.55 -5.62 4.50
C LEU A 13 7.90 -4.21 5.00
N ARG A 14 9.17 -3.99 5.40
CA ARG A 14 9.62 -2.65 5.83
C ARG A 14 9.52 -1.61 4.73
N THR A 15 9.84 -1.96 3.49
CA THR A 15 9.69 -1.04 2.35
C THR A 15 8.25 -0.58 2.20
N TRP A 16 7.29 -1.50 2.31
CA TRP A 16 5.87 -1.17 2.25
C TRP A 16 5.39 -0.35 3.44
N GLN A 17 5.84 -0.66 4.65
CA GLN A 17 5.52 0.13 5.84
C GLN A 17 6.00 1.57 5.70
N ASN A 18 7.24 1.77 5.24
CA ASN A 18 7.79 3.11 4.97
C ASN A 18 7.01 3.83 3.88
N TYR A 19 6.61 3.13 2.81
CA TYR A 19 5.77 3.69 1.74
C TYR A 19 4.45 4.24 2.30
N LEU A 20 3.78 3.49 3.19
CA LEU A 20 2.54 3.95 3.84
C LEU A 20 2.73 5.16 4.76
N GLU A 21 3.90 5.34 5.34
CA GLU A 21 4.21 6.50 6.19
C GLU A 21 4.50 7.76 5.37
N CYS A 22 5.05 7.60 4.16
CA CYS A 22 5.47 8.72 3.32
C CYS A 22 4.39 9.16 2.31
N GLU A 23 3.54 8.26 1.83
CA GLU A 23 2.62 8.51 0.73
C GLU A 23 1.18 8.74 1.20
N ARG A 24 0.48 9.67 0.54
CA ARG A 24 -0.95 9.89 0.77
C ARG A 24 -1.78 9.01 -0.15
N LEU A 25 -2.27 7.91 0.40
CA LEU A 25 -3.16 6.98 -0.31
C LEU A 25 -4.63 7.31 -0.07
N PRO A 26 -5.53 7.01 -1.03
CA PRO A 26 -6.96 6.98 -0.78
C PRO A 26 -7.30 6.03 0.37
N GLU A 27 -8.22 6.44 1.26
CA GLU A 27 -8.56 5.67 2.48
C GLU A 27 -8.92 4.19 2.22
N PRO A 28 -9.71 3.84 1.18
CA PRO A 28 -10.01 2.42 0.90
C PRO A 28 -8.75 1.61 0.59
N ILE A 29 -7.81 2.20 -0.14
CA ILE A 29 -6.55 1.56 -0.52
C ILE A 29 -5.62 1.47 0.67
N LEU A 30 -5.52 2.53 1.48
CA LEU A 30 -4.74 2.53 2.71
C LEU A 30 -5.19 1.43 3.67
N SER A 31 -6.51 1.30 3.88
CA SER A 31 -7.09 0.27 4.76
C SER A 31 -6.77 -1.14 4.24
N ALA A 32 -7.05 -1.41 2.96
CA ALA A 32 -6.75 -2.70 2.34
C ALA A 32 -5.24 -3.04 2.39
N THR A 33 -4.39 -2.05 2.09
CA THR A 33 -2.93 -2.25 2.12
C THR A 33 -2.46 -2.60 3.53
N ARG A 34 -2.99 -1.95 4.58
CA ARG A 34 -2.67 -2.29 5.97
C ARG A 34 -3.13 -3.70 6.35
N GLU A 35 -4.31 -4.12 5.91
CA GLU A 35 -4.82 -5.48 6.16
C GLU A 35 -3.88 -6.54 5.55
N TYR A 36 -3.53 -6.40 4.27
CA TYR A 36 -2.65 -7.37 3.60
C TYR A 36 -1.22 -7.33 4.13
N LEU A 37 -0.69 -6.18 4.54
CA LEU A 37 0.62 -6.10 5.20
C LEU A 37 0.62 -6.76 6.57
N ASN A 38 -0.49 -6.67 7.31
CA ASN A 38 -0.61 -7.37 8.59
C ASN A 38 -0.64 -8.89 8.38
N GLU A 39 -1.36 -9.40 7.39
CA GLU A 39 -1.32 -10.82 7.02
C GLU A 39 0.12 -11.24 6.63
N TYR A 40 0.79 -10.44 5.80
CA TYR A 40 2.17 -10.68 5.39
C TYR A 40 3.13 -10.77 6.60
N ALA A 41 2.98 -9.86 7.57
CA ALA A 41 3.76 -9.85 8.80
C ALA A 41 3.49 -11.09 9.68
N GLN A 42 2.24 -11.54 9.77
CA GLN A 42 1.88 -12.75 10.53
C GLN A 42 2.51 -14.02 9.92
N ILE A 43 2.53 -14.13 8.59
CA ILE A 43 3.19 -15.25 7.91
C ILE A 43 4.69 -15.23 8.23
N ILE A 44 5.35 -14.07 8.15
CA ILE A 44 6.76 -13.93 8.53
C ILE A 44 6.99 -14.39 9.98
N PHE A 45 6.20 -13.87 10.91
CA PHE A 45 6.33 -14.19 12.33
C PHE A 45 6.22 -15.70 12.57
N ARG A 46 5.17 -16.33 12.04
CA ARG A 46 4.98 -17.78 12.14
C ARG A 46 6.14 -18.57 11.52
N CYS A 47 6.66 -18.14 10.36
CA CYS A 47 7.80 -18.81 9.72
C CYS A 47 9.10 -18.65 10.53
N TYR A 48 9.27 -17.56 11.28
CA TYR A 48 10.37 -17.42 12.25
C TYR A 48 10.20 -18.37 13.44
N GLU A 49 8.99 -18.48 13.99
CA GLU A 49 8.72 -19.39 15.12
C GLU A 49 8.94 -20.85 14.75
N THR A 50 8.55 -21.26 13.55
CA THR A 50 8.72 -22.64 13.07
C THR A 50 10.09 -22.90 12.44
N ALA A 51 10.88 -21.84 12.21
CA ALA A 51 12.12 -21.85 11.42
C ALA A 51 11.97 -22.51 10.03
N GLN A 52 10.76 -22.46 9.47
CA GLN A 52 10.40 -23.13 8.23
C GLN A 52 9.48 -22.25 7.38
N ILE A 53 9.65 -22.38 6.07
CA ILE A 53 8.74 -21.80 5.08
C ILE A 53 8.16 -22.96 4.29
N SER A 54 6.85 -23.15 4.33
CA SER A 54 6.19 -24.15 3.49
C SER A 54 5.97 -23.62 2.08
N ASP A 55 5.67 -24.52 1.14
CA ASP A 55 5.30 -24.13 -0.23
C ASP A 55 4.00 -23.29 -0.24
N SER A 56 3.09 -23.56 0.70
CA SER A 56 1.87 -22.78 0.89
C SER A 56 2.20 -21.35 1.29
N ASP A 57 3.14 -21.17 2.22
CA ASP A 57 3.57 -19.84 2.69
C ASP A 57 4.27 -19.06 1.58
N SER A 58 5.10 -19.74 0.80
CA SER A 58 5.79 -19.16 -0.36
C SER A 58 4.79 -18.61 -1.38
N LYS A 59 3.79 -19.41 -1.76
CA LYS A 59 2.70 -18.98 -2.67
C LYS A 59 1.89 -17.82 -2.08
N ARG A 60 1.65 -17.86 -0.77
CA ARG A 60 0.89 -16.81 -0.07
C ARG A 60 1.65 -15.49 -0.04
N PHE A 61 2.97 -15.52 0.16
CA PHE A 61 3.82 -14.33 0.01
C PHE A 61 3.76 -13.74 -1.38
N GLU A 62 3.90 -14.57 -2.42
CA GLU A 62 3.82 -14.12 -3.82
C GLU A 62 2.46 -13.48 -4.14
N ASN A 63 1.37 -14.11 -3.68
CA ASN A 63 0.03 -13.57 -3.90
C ASN A 63 -0.18 -12.23 -3.19
N LEU A 64 0.26 -12.11 -1.94
CA LEU A 64 0.18 -10.85 -1.19
C LEU A 64 1.04 -9.76 -1.82
N GLU A 65 2.25 -10.07 -2.28
CA GLU A 65 3.10 -9.13 -3.01
C GLU A 65 2.41 -8.59 -4.26
N ARG A 66 1.79 -9.46 -5.05
CA ARG A 66 1.01 -9.04 -6.22
C ARG A 66 -0.17 -8.14 -5.84
N ILE A 67 -0.95 -8.50 -4.83
CA ILE A 67 -2.09 -7.69 -4.37
C ILE A 67 -1.62 -6.30 -3.92
N LEU A 68 -0.52 -6.22 -3.18
CA LEU A 68 0.03 -4.94 -2.72
C LEU A 68 0.51 -4.08 -3.90
N GLU A 69 1.12 -4.69 -4.92
CA GLU A 69 1.50 -4.00 -6.15
C GLU A 69 0.28 -3.49 -6.94
N ASP A 70 -0.77 -4.30 -7.05
CA ASP A 70 -2.04 -3.90 -7.69
C ASP A 70 -2.71 -2.73 -6.95
N LEU A 71 -2.70 -2.75 -5.62
CA LEU A 71 -3.23 -1.65 -4.79
C LEU A 71 -2.42 -0.37 -4.96
N ASN A 72 -1.09 -0.46 -5.06
CA ASN A 72 -0.23 0.69 -5.33
C ASN A 72 -0.47 1.27 -6.72
N GLU A 73 -0.64 0.44 -7.74
CA GLU A 73 -0.99 0.94 -9.08
C GLU A 73 -2.37 1.60 -9.07
N GLN A 74 -3.36 1.03 -8.38
CA GLN A 74 -4.65 1.68 -8.17
C GLN A 74 -4.51 3.03 -7.45
N ALA A 75 -3.63 3.15 -6.45
CA ALA A 75 -3.38 4.42 -5.78
C ALA A 75 -2.77 5.46 -6.71
N ARG A 76 -1.82 5.05 -7.57
CA ARG A 76 -1.23 5.92 -8.60
C ARG A 76 -2.23 6.40 -9.64
N LEU A 77 -3.16 5.54 -10.05
CA LEU A 77 -4.17 5.84 -11.05
C LEU A 77 -5.39 6.56 -10.46
N SER A 78 -5.56 6.50 -9.13
CA SER A 78 -6.64 7.21 -8.45
C SER A 78 -6.45 8.72 -8.60
N PRO A 79 -7.49 9.47 -8.95
CA PRO A 79 -7.39 10.92 -9.03
C PRO A 79 -6.97 11.46 -7.66
N SER A 80 -5.86 12.21 -7.62
CA SER A 80 -5.44 12.88 -6.39
C SER A 80 -6.59 13.75 -5.87
N PRO A 81 -6.89 13.72 -4.56
CA PRO A 81 -7.83 14.66 -3.97
C PRO A 81 -7.17 16.05 -3.87
N THR A 82 -6.82 16.66 -5.01
CA THR A 82 -6.52 18.09 -5.12
C THR A 82 -6.71 18.56 -6.57
N SER A 83 -7.96 18.83 -6.90
CA SER A 83 -8.30 20.08 -7.59
C SER A 83 -9.52 20.61 -6.87
N ALA A 84 -9.27 21.25 -5.71
CA ALA A 84 -10.27 22.17 -5.19
C ALA A 84 -10.58 23.15 -6.34
N PRO A 85 -11.86 23.40 -6.68
CA PRO A 85 -12.15 24.47 -7.62
C PRO A 85 -11.58 25.75 -7.01
N ASP A 86 -10.67 26.38 -7.73
CA ASP A 86 -10.15 27.70 -7.40
C ASP A 86 -11.35 28.63 -7.31
N LYS A 87 -11.81 28.93 -6.08
CA LYS A 87 -12.85 29.94 -5.84
C LYS A 87 -12.27 31.37 -5.93
N SER A 88 -11.23 31.56 -6.74
CA SER A 88 -10.72 32.88 -7.12
C SER A 88 -11.01 33.11 -8.59
N GLY A 89 -12.25 33.51 -8.90
CA GLY A 89 -12.59 33.89 -10.27
C GLY A 89 -14.05 34.25 -10.47
N SER A 90 -14.31 35.55 -10.50
CA SER A 90 -15.53 36.21 -11.00
C SER A 90 -16.64 36.51 -10.00
N GLN A 91 -16.35 37.38 -9.03
CA GLN A 91 -17.29 38.47 -8.71
C GLN A 91 -16.77 39.73 -9.39
N TYR A 92 -17.21 39.99 -10.62
CA TYR A 92 -17.33 41.35 -11.12
C TYR A 92 -18.70 41.46 -11.77
N GLU A 93 -19.43 42.45 -11.27
CA GLU A 93 -20.83 42.73 -11.50
C GLU A 93 -21.11 42.92 -12.99
N ALA A 94 -22.16 42.24 -13.47
CA ALA A 94 -22.78 42.59 -14.72
C ALA A 94 -23.63 43.85 -14.53
N GLU A 95 -23.34 44.81 -15.40
CA GLU A 95 -24.24 45.81 -15.97
C GLU A 95 -24.42 47.15 -15.26
N THR A 96 -23.71 48.10 -15.87
CA THR A 96 -23.93 49.54 -15.93
C THR A 96 -25.18 49.84 -16.79
N LEU A 97 -25.85 50.97 -16.44
CA LEU A 97 -26.89 51.75 -17.14
C LEU A 97 -28.35 51.46 -16.77
#